data_AF-A0A562IMS5-F1
#
_entry.id   AF-A0A562IMS5-F1
#
_cell.length_a   1.000
_cell.length_b   1.000
_cell.length_c   1.000
_cell.angle_alpha   90.00
_cell.angle_beta   90.00
_cell.angle_gamma   90.00
#
_symmetry.space_group_name_H-M   'P 1'
#
loop_
_entity.id
_entity.type
_entity.pdbx_description
1 polymer ?
#
loop_
_entity_poly.entity_id
_entity_poly.type
_entity_poly.pdbx_seq_one_letter_code
_entity_poly.pdbx_strand_id
1 'polypeptide(L)'
;MVAFFVPRAADAEQAERLYDALAEFAGVAAAPAGERVRAITFDQDDARWTAQVGEELSGVRTTRLLRRGEVLEHTETLTSATRVLAIYPGTPFTVVTDAQPITGAASEWANPFTATPDEVTPFDRR
;
A
#
# COMPACT_ATOMS: atom_id res chain seq x y z
N MET A 1 1.41 10.46 -14.69
CA MET A 1 0.15 10.34 -13.94
C MET A 1 -0.54 9.08 -14.53
N VAL A 2 -1.11 8.21 -13.67
CA VAL A 2 -1.57 6.84 -14.02
C VAL A 2 -3.08 6.75 -13.87
N ALA A 3 -3.77 6.22 -14.88
CA ALA A 3 -5.21 5.98 -14.84
C ALA A 3 -5.59 4.95 -13.75
N PHE A 4 -6.80 5.06 -13.23
CA PHE A 4 -7.32 4.11 -12.24
C PHE A 4 -7.31 2.67 -12.79
N PHE A 5 -6.84 1.74 -11.96
CA PHE A 5 -6.93 0.31 -12.19
C PHE A 5 -6.95 -0.44 -10.86
N VAL A 6 -7.46 -1.67 -10.88
CA VAL A 6 -7.32 -2.63 -9.78
C VAL A 6 -6.58 -3.86 -10.32
N PRO A 7 -5.55 -4.37 -9.63
CA PRO A 7 -4.87 -5.58 -10.07
C PRO A 7 -5.85 -6.74 -10.24
N ARG A 8 -5.62 -7.58 -11.26
CA ARG A 8 -6.51 -8.69 -11.69
C ARG A 8 -7.78 -8.28 -12.43
N ALA A 9 -8.11 -7.00 -12.54
CA ALA A 9 -9.15 -6.54 -13.45
C ALA A 9 -8.70 -6.68 -14.92
N ALA A 10 -9.55 -7.23 -15.77
CA ALA A 10 -9.34 -7.34 -17.22
C ALA A 10 -9.74 -6.06 -17.97
N ASP A 11 -10.69 -5.30 -17.41
CA ASP A 11 -11.21 -4.05 -17.97
C ASP A 11 -11.62 -3.05 -16.87
N ALA A 12 -12.00 -1.84 -17.28
CA ALA A 12 -12.38 -0.77 -16.36
C ALA A 12 -13.65 -1.08 -15.55
N GLU A 13 -14.65 -1.73 -16.16
CA GLU A 13 -15.89 -2.07 -15.46
C GLU A 13 -15.64 -3.12 -14.37
N GLN A 14 -14.78 -4.10 -14.65
CA GLN A 14 -14.32 -5.06 -13.65
C GLN A 14 -13.48 -4.39 -12.56
N ALA A 15 -12.66 -3.38 -12.90
CA ALA A 15 -11.88 -2.64 -11.92
C ALA A 15 -12.78 -1.91 -10.91
N GLU A 16 -13.85 -1.25 -11.38
CA GLU A 16 -14.85 -0.61 -10.50
C GLU A 16 -15.51 -1.63 -9.57
N ARG A 17 -16.01 -2.75 -10.12
CA ARG A 17 -16.67 -3.81 -9.31
C ARG A 17 -15.73 -4.44 -8.29
N LEU A 18 -14.47 -4.66 -8.65
CA LEU A 18 -13.47 -5.22 -7.74
C LEU A 18 -13.10 -4.21 -6.65
N TYR A 19 -12.99 -2.93 -6.98
CA TYR A 19 -12.73 -1.89 -5.99
C TYR A 19 -13.85 -1.85 -4.94
N ASP A 20 -15.11 -1.84 -5.36
CA ASP A 20 -16.24 -1.86 -4.43
C ASP A 20 -16.24 -3.12 -3.55
N ALA A 21 -15.98 -4.29 -4.12
CA ALA A 21 -15.90 -5.53 -3.36
C ALA A 21 -14.74 -5.55 -2.35
N LEU A 22 -13.60 -4.96 -2.70
CA LEU A 22 -12.46 -4.81 -1.79
C LEU A 22 -12.75 -3.80 -0.67
N ALA A 23 -13.54 -2.76 -0.94
CA ALA A 23 -13.99 -1.81 0.07
C ALA A 23 -14.94 -2.47 1.07
N GLU A 24 -15.91 -3.25 0.56
CA GLU A 24 -16.83 -4.05 1.38
C GLU A 24 -16.05 -5.06 2.25
N PHE A 25 -15.11 -5.79 1.65
CA PHE A 25 -14.21 -6.70 2.38
C PHE A 25 -13.45 -5.99 3.50
N ALA A 26 -12.97 -4.77 3.25
CA ALA A 26 -12.25 -3.98 4.22
C ALA A 26 -13.14 -3.24 5.24
N GLY A 27 -14.47 -3.31 5.10
CA GLY A 27 -15.42 -2.63 5.97
C GLY A 27 -15.40 -1.10 5.84
N VAL A 28 -14.98 -0.59 4.67
CA VAL A 28 -14.86 0.86 4.40
C VAL A 28 -15.69 1.24 3.17
N ALA A 29 -16.00 2.55 3.05
CA ALA A 29 -16.62 3.06 1.84
C ALA A 29 -15.60 3.17 0.71
N ALA A 30 -16.00 2.78 -0.51
CA ALA A 30 -15.19 3.00 -1.69
C ALA A 30 -15.00 4.51 -1.93
N ALA A 31 -13.77 4.92 -2.24
CA ALA A 31 -13.50 6.33 -2.53
C ALA A 31 -14.05 6.73 -3.91
N PRO A 32 -14.62 7.94 -4.04
CA PRO A 32 -15.01 8.47 -5.34
C PRO A 32 -13.77 8.60 -6.24
N ALA A 33 -13.96 8.53 -7.57
CA ALA A 33 -12.88 8.46 -8.55
C ALA A 33 -11.77 9.53 -8.36
N GLY A 34 -12.14 10.76 -8.00
CA GLY A 34 -11.20 11.87 -7.78
C GLY A 34 -10.36 11.79 -6.50
N GLU A 35 -10.65 10.85 -5.60
CA GLU A 35 -9.99 10.65 -4.31
C GLU A 35 -9.24 9.32 -4.22
N ARG A 36 -9.25 8.52 -5.29
CA ARG A 36 -8.63 7.19 -5.29
C ARG A 36 -7.11 7.31 -5.20
N VAL A 37 -6.54 6.51 -4.31
CA VAL A 37 -5.13 6.56 -3.94
C VAL A 37 -4.38 5.46 -4.67
N ARG A 38 -3.33 5.84 -5.40
CA ARG A 38 -2.45 4.92 -6.11
C ARG A 38 -1.34 4.40 -5.20
N ALA A 39 -0.75 5.27 -4.39
CA ALA A 39 0.31 4.90 -3.49
C ALA A 39 0.32 5.76 -2.23
N ILE A 40 0.83 5.19 -1.15
CA ILE A 40 1.18 5.92 0.07
C ILE A 40 2.58 5.54 0.53
N THR A 41 3.26 6.48 1.18
CA THR A 41 4.42 6.16 2.01
C THR A 41 4.07 6.43 3.47
N PHE A 42 4.55 5.56 4.36
CA PHE A 42 4.27 5.65 5.79
C PHE A 42 5.42 5.03 6.61
N ASP A 43 5.65 5.55 7.80
CA ASP A 43 6.60 4.96 8.75
C ASP A 43 5.97 3.86 9.61
N GLN A 44 6.63 2.70 9.68
CA GLN A 44 6.24 1.57 10.54
C GLN A 44 7.50 0.76 10.89
N ASP A 45 7.66 0.41 12.17
CA ASP A 45 8.77 -0.41 12.67
C ASP A 45 10.16 0.12 12.27
N ASP A 46 10.39 1.42 12.49
CA ASP A 46 11.62 2.15 12.14
C ASP A 46 12.02 2.05 10.66
N ALA A 47 11.06 1.76 9.79
CA ALA A 47 11.26 1.70 8.35
C ALA A 47 10.20 2.53 7.63
N ARG A 48 10.61 3.15 6.52
CA ARG A 48 9.72 3.87 5.63
C ARG A 48 9.18 2.90 4.59
N TRP A 49 7.89 2.61 4.64
CA TRP A 49 7.20 1.70 3.72
C TRP A 49 6.51 2.44 2.59
N THR A 50 6.39 1.77 1.45
CA THR A 50 5.68 2.23 0.27
C THR A 50 4.67 1.18 -0.16
N ALA A 51 3.38 1.48 0.01
CA ALA A 51 2.30 0.69 -0.55
C ALA A 51 1.87 1.32 -1.87
N GLN A 52 2.05 0.61 -2.99
CA GLN A 52 1.63 1.06 -4.32
C GLN A 52 0.74 0.01 -4.97
N VAL A 53 -0.46 0.41 -5.41
CA VAL A 53 -1.41 -0.47 -6.10
C VAL A 53 -0.73 -1.16 -7.29
N GLY A 54 -0.79 -2.49 -7.33
CA GLY A 54 -0.18 -3.32 -8.35
C GLY A 54 1.23 -3.83 -8.04
N GLU A 55 1.91 -3.25 -7.05
CA GLU A 55 3.27 -3.62 -6.65
C GLU A 55 3.29 -4.37 -5.31
N GLU A 56 4.40 -5.06 -5.07
CA GLU A 56 4.73 -5.62 -3.77
C GLU A 56 5.01 -4.51 -2.75
N LEU A 57 4.60 -4.74 -1.50
CA LEU A 57 4.89 -3.80 -0.41
C LEU A 57 6.40 -3.78 -0.16
N SER A 58 7.00 -2.60 -0.18
CA SER A 58 8.46 -2.42 -0.01
C SER A 58 8.76 -1.37 1.04
N GLY A 59 9.87 -1.53 1.73
CA GLY A 59 10.30 -0.63 2.80
C GLY A 59 11.78 -0.32 2.72
N VAL A 60 12.19 0.77 3.36
CA VAL A 60 13.58 1.17 3.49
C VAL A 60 13.85 1.50 4.94
N ARG A 61 14.83 0.84 5.54
CA ARG A 61 15.31 1.12 6.89
C ARG A 61 16.70 1.72 6.83
N THR A 62 16.89 2.91 7.39
CA THR A 62 18.20 3.55 7.51
C THR A 62 18.63 3.56 8.97
N THR A 63 19.70 2.84 9.29
CA THR A 63 20.27 2.78 10.64
C THR A 63 21.57 3.58 10.67
N ARG A 64 21.74 4.42 11.69
CA ARG A 64 22.98 5.17 11.93
C ARG A 64 23.80 4.51 13.02
N LEU A 65 25.03 4.14 12.71
CA LEU A 65 25.97 3.50 13.63
C LEU A 65 27.18 4.41 13.83
N LEU A 66 27.47 4.76 15.07
CA LEU A 66 28.73 5.42 15.42
C LEU A 66 29.83 4.37 15.56
N ARG A 67 30.83 4.38 14.67
CA ARG A 67 32.07 3.63 14.85
C ARG A 67 33.27 4.56 14.82
N ARG A 68 34.10 4.49 15.85
CA ARG A 68 35.40 5.19 15.95
C ARG A 68 35.31 6.72 15.69
N GLY A 69 34.20 7.34 16.06
CA GLY A 69 33.98 8.78 15.87
C GLY A 69 33.36 9.18 14.52
N GLU A 70 33.11 8.22 13.64
CA GLU A 70 32.42 8.43 12.35
C GLU A 70 30.99 7.88 12.40
N VAL A 71 30.04 8.60 11.80
CA VAL A 71 28.66 8.14 11.60
C VAL A 71 28.61 7.35 10.29
N LEU A 72 28.30 6.06 10.40
CA LEU A 72 28.01 5.18 9.26
C LEU A 72 26.50 5.07 9.09
N GLU A 73 26.00 5.41 7.91
CA GLU A 73 24.62 5.15 7.53
C GLU A 73 24.54 3.80 6.81
N HIS A 74 23.71 2.89 7.32
CA HIS A 74 23.40 1.61 6.68
C HIS A 74 21.94 1.62 6.25
N THR A 75 21.70 1.51 4.94
CA THR A 75 20.36 1.46 4.37
C THR A 75 20.07 0.05 3.88
N GLU A 76 19.00 -0.55 4.39
CA GLU A 76 18.50 -1.88 4.02
C GLU A 76 17.13 -1.74 3.34
N THR A 77 16.94 -2.50 2.27
CA THR A 77 15.63 -2.62 1.59
C THR A 77 14.87 -3.80 2.16
N LEU A 78 13.64 -3.56 2.59
CA LEU A 78 12.68 -4.55 3.06
C LEU A 78 11.66 -4.82 1.95
N THR A 79 11.23 -6.06 1.79
CA THR A 79 10.21 -6.44 0.81
C THR A 79 9.25 -7.44 1.43
N SER A 80 7.96 -7.22 1.23
CA SER A 80 6.91 -8.19 1.55
C SER A 80 6.40 -8.81 0.25
N ALA A 81 6.22 -10.12 0.21
CA ALA A 81 5.76 -10.83 -0.98
C ALA A 81 4.29 -10.52 -1.37
N THR A 82 3.58 -9.72 -0.57
CA THR A 82 2.19 -9.36 -0.84
C THR A 82 2.08 -8.14 -1.72
N ARG A 83 1.20 -8.26 -2.72
CA ARG A 83 0.86 -7.18 -3.65
C ARG A 83 -0.27 -6.33 -3.10
N VAL A 84 -0.14 -5.01 -3.22
CA VAL A 84 -1.22 -4.08 -2.88
C VAL A 84 -2.30 -4.11 -3.96
N LEU A 85 -3.54 -4.36 -3.57
CA LEU A 85 -4.70 -4.41 -4.45
C LEU A 85 -5.46 -3.08 -4.50
N ALA A 86 -5.66 -2.44 -3.34
CA ALA A 86 -6.38 -1.19 -3.22
C ALA A 86 -5.94 -0.41 -1.98
N ILE A 87 -6.06 0.92 -2.05
CA ILE A 87 -5.84 1.83 -0.93
C ILE A 87 -7.08 2.72 -0.81
N TYR A 88 -7.64 2.77 0.40
CA TYR A 88 -8.79 3.60 0.73
C TYR A 88 -8.37 4.74 1.65
N PRO A 89 -8.62 6.01 1.27
CA PRO A 89 -8.39 7.14 2.15
C PRO A 89 -9.30 7.07 3.37
N GLY A 90 -8.75 7.45 4.52
CA GLY A 90 -9.43 7.43 5.81
C GLY A 90 -8.54 7.98 6.91
N THR A 91 -8.99 7.94 8.16
CA THR A 91 -8.17 8.29 9.33
C THR A 91 -8.14 7.12 10.31
N PRO A 92 -7.20 6.17 10.20
CA PRO A 92 -6.11 6.02 9.20
C PRO A 92 -6.56 5.50 7.81
N PHE A 93 -5.65 5.47 6.83
CA PHE A 93 -5.89 4.85 5.52
C PHE A 93 -5.96 3.33 5.65
N THR A 94 -6.72 2.68 4.78
CA THR A 94 -6.84 1.22 4.73
C THR A 94 -6.17 0.69 3.48
N VAL A 95 -5.26 -0.27 3.64
CA VAL A 95 -4.54 -0.92 2.55
C VAL A 95 -4.99 -2.38 2.47
N VAL A 96 -5.44 -2.78 1.28
CA VAL A 96 -5.84 -4.16 0.98
C VAL A 96 -4.77 -4.80 0.11
N THR A 97 -4.34 -6.01 0.48
CA THR A 97 -3.32 -6.77 -0.24
C THR A 97 -3.89 -8.09 -0.77
N ASP A 98 -3.10 -8.84 -1.52
CA ASP A 98 -3.46 -10.19 -1.94
C ASP A 98 -3.19 -11.26 -0.89
N ALA A 99 -2.75 -10.91 0.33
CA ALA A 99 -2.55 -11.87 1.42
C ALA A 99 -3.84 -12.58 1.83
N GLN A 100 -3.73 -13.61 2.67
CA GLN A 100 -4.91 -14.20 3.32
C GLN A 100 -5.74 -13.12 4.02
N PRO A 101 -7.08 -13.15 3.89
CA PRO A 101 -7.90 -14.24 3.34
C PRO A 101 -8.16 -14.19 1.82
N ILE A 102 -7.65 -13.21 1.08
CA ILE A 102 -7.95 -13.03 -0.36
C ILE A 102 -7.27 -14.10 -1.22
N THR A 103 -5.97 -14.28 -1.04
CA THR A 103 -5.25 -15.44 -1.59
C THR A 103 -4.59 -16.19 -0.46
N GLY A 104 -4.35 -17.49 -0.60
CA GLY A 104 -3.70 -18.30 0.44
C GLY A 104 -2.28 -17.84 0.83
N ALA A 105 -1.76 -16.75 0.27
CA ALA A 105 -0.43 -16.20 0.53
C ALA A 105 -0.27 -15.73 1.98
N ALA A 106 0.77 -16.23 2.65
CA ALA A 106 1.18 -15.76 3.97
C ALA A 106 1.80 -14.36 3.86
N SER A 107 1.58 -13.53 4.87
CA SER A 107 2.15 -12.19 4.99
C SER A 107 2.46 -11.87 6.44
N GLU A 108 3.46 -11.02 6.64
CA GLU A 108 3.72 -10.36 7.93
C GLU A 108 2.75 -9.20 8.21
N TRP A 109 1.99 -8.76 7.20
CA TRP A 109 0.97 -7.72 7.32
C TRP A 109 -0.42 -8.33 7.43
N ALA A 110 -1.25 -7.77 8.31
CA ALA A 110 -2.68 -8.07 8.32
C ALA A 110 -3.32 -7.66 6.99
N ASN A 111 -4.42 -8.32 6.60
CA ASN A 111 -5.18 -7.95 5.41
C ASN A 111 -6.68 -7.83 5.74
N PRO A 112 -7.26 -6.63 5.66
CA PRO A 112 -6.59 -5.34 5.42
C PRO A 112 -5.69 -4.92 6.59
N PHE A 113 -4.75 -4.00 6.34
CA PHE A 113 -4.07 -3.25 7.40
C PHE A 113 -4.35 -1.76 7.29
N THR A 114 -4.03 -1.02 8.34
CA THR A 114 -4.18 0.44 8.35
C THR A 114 -2.84 1.13 8.48
N ALA A 115 -2.70 2.30 7.84
CA ALA A 115 -1.49 3.11 7.86
C ALA A 115 -1.83 4.60 7.89
N THR A 116 -1.02 5.39 8.59
CA THR A 116 -1.11 6.86 8.52
C THR A 116 -0.07 7.34 7.51
N PRO A 117 -0.48 7.91 6.37
CA PRO A 117 0.45 8.25 5.31
C PRO A 117 1.22 9.55 5.61
N ASP A 118 2.51 9.54 5.31
CA ASP A 118 3.36 10.74 5.23
C ASP A 118 3.26 11.40 3.86
N GLU A 119 3.10 10.59 2.81
CA GLU A 119 2.90 11.05 1.44
C GLU A 119 1.82 10.22 0.76
N VAL A 120 1.00 10.89 -0.07
CA VAL A 120 -0.11 10.28 -0.81
C VAL A 120 0.03 10.61 -2.28
N THR A 121 0.05 9.58 -3.13
CA THR A 121 0.02 9.72 -4.59
C THR A 121 -1.35 9.28 -5.10
N PRO A 122 -2.19 10.19 -5.64
CA PRO A 122 -3.48 9.81 -6.20
C PRO A 122 -3.35 9.17 -7.59
N PHE A 123 -4.42 8.50 -8.04
CA PHE A 123 -4.62 8.20 -9.46
C PHE A 123 -4.97 9.46 -10.26
N ASP A 124 -4.94 9.36 -11.58
CA ASP A 124 -5.36 10.44 -12.47
C ASP A 124 -6.84 10.74 -12.32
N ARG A 125 -7.17 12.02 -12.19
CA ARG A 125 -8.55 12.54 -12.07
C ARG A 125 -9.33 12.52 -13.39
N ARG A 126 -9.01 11.60 -14.29
CA ARG A 126 -9.48 11.63 -15.69
C ARG A 126 -10.99 11.49 -15.80
#